data_AF-A0A379SL49-F1
#
_entry.id   AF-A0A379SL49-F1
#
_cell.length_a   1.000
_cell.length_b   1.000
_cell.length_c   1.000
_cell.angle_alpha   90.00
_cell.angle_beta   90.00
_cell.angle_gamma   90.00
#
_symmetry.space_group_name_H-M   'P 1'
#
loop_
_entity.id
_entity.type
_entity.pdbx_description
1 polymer ?
#
loop_
_entity_poly.entity_id
_entity_poly.type
_entity_poly.pdbx_seq_one_letter_code
_entity_poly.pdbx_strand_id
1 'polypeptide(L)'
;MMSLGGTIGTGLFIGIAEPLSSVGPAGALLAYLFAGAIMLATMMCLGELSCAFPHSGSFQHYALMFMPVTCLELYHWLALLV
;
A
#
# COMPACT_ATOMS: atom_id res chain seq x y z
N MET A 1 -11.49 9.92 2.90
CA MET A 1 -11.88 9.83 1.48
C MET A 1 -11.46 8.45 0.98
N MET A 2 -12.36 7.66 0.36
CA MET A 2 -11.96 6.40 -0.26
C MET A 2 -11.37 6.71 -1.64
N SER A 3 -10.04 6.67 -1.75
CA SER A 3 -9.26 6.91 -2.97
C SER A 3 -9.35 5.72 -3.95
N LEU A 4 -10.56 5.20 -4.21
CA LEU A 4 -10.73 4.07 -5.14
C LEU A 4 -10.21 4.41 -6.55
N GLY A 5 -10.39 5.67 -6.98
CA GLY A 5 -9.90 6.15 -8.27
C GLY A 5 -8.37 6.28 -8.35
N GLY A 6 -7.68 6.48 -7.22
CA GLY A 6 -6.22 6.50 -7.19
C GLY A 6 -5.59 5.10 -7.15
N THR A 7 -6.30 4.13 -6.56
CA THR A 7 -5.80 2.75 -6.42
C THR A 7 -6.09 1.87 -7.64
N ILE A 8 -7.18 2.11 -8.37
CA ILE A 8 -7.47 1.45 -9.66
C ILE A 8 -6.68 2.19 -10.77
N GLY A 9 -5.35 2.16 -10.66
CA GLY A 9 -4.46 2.83 -11.63
C GLY A 9 -4.34 2.08 -12.96
N THR A 10 -3.49 2.61 -13.85
CA THR A 10 -3.17 2.00 -15.15
C THR A 10 -2.55 0.61 -15.04
N GLY A 11 -1.99 0.25 -13.88
CA GLY A 11 -1.45 -1.09 -13.62
C GLY A 11 -2.48 -2.22 -13.77
N LEU A 12 -3.77 -1.97 -13.46
CA LEU A 12 -4.83 -2.96 -13.66
C LEU A 12 -5.22 -3.14 -15.13
N PHE A 13 -5.13 -2.07 -15.95
CA PHE A 13 -5.61 -2.11 -17.34
C PHE A 13 -4.48 -2.38 -18.35
N ILE A 14 -3.30 -1.83 -18.12
CA ILE A 14 -2.12 -1.97 -18.99
C ILE A 14 -1.22 -3.10 -18.48
N GLY A 15 -1.06 -3.21 -17.15
CA GLY A 15 -0.12 -4.15 -16.53
C GLY A 15 -0.64 -5.56 -16.29
N ILE A 16 -1.95 -5.82 -16.47
CA ILE A 16 -2.53 -7.12 -16.12
C ILE A 16 -2.26 -8.24 -17.14
N ALA A 17 -1.87 -7.89 -18.37
CA ALA A 17 -1.66 -8.88 -19.44
C ALA A 17 -0.48 -9.84 -19.14
N GLU A 18 0.58 -9.32 -18.53
CA GLU A 18 1.81 -10.07 -18.22
C GLU A 18 1.63 -11.11 -17.10
N PRO A 19 1.05 -10.80 -15.92
CA PRO A 19 0.78 -11.80 -14.90
C PRO A 19 -0.29 -12.82 -15.33
N LEU A 20 -1.24 -12.42 -16.18
CA LEU A 20 -2.31 -13.29 -16.66
C LEU A 20 -1.79 -14.35 -17.65
N SER A 21 -0.79 -14.01 -18.46
CA SER A 21 -0.18 -14.93 -19.43
C SER A 21 0.90 -15.82 -18.82
N SER A 22 1.66 -15.32 -17.83
CA SER A 22 2.78 -16.06 -17.21
C SER A 22 2.34 -17.09 -16.16
N VAL A 23 1.37 -16.75 -15.31
CA VAL A 23 0.92 -17.62 -14.18
C VAL A 23 -0.52 -18.12 -14.38
N GLY A 24 -1.20 -17.66 -15.44
CA GLY A 24 -2.59 -17.99 -15.73
C GLY A 24 -3.60 -17.23 -14.86
N PRO A 25 -4.91 -17.37 -15.15
CA PRO A 25 -5.96 -16.59 -14.48
C PRO A 25 -6.10 -16.89 -12.99
N ALA A 26 -5.98 -18.17 -12.61
CA ALA A 26 -6.08 -18.56 -11.20
C ALA A 26 -4.89 -18.05 -10.38
N GLY A 27 -3.67 -18.11 -10.94
CA GLY A 27 -2.46 -17.64 -10.27
C GLY A 27 -2.42 -16.12 -10.12
N ALA A 28 -2.83 -15.38 -11.16
CA ALA A 28 -2.95 -13.93 -11.09
C ALA A 28 -3.96 -13.48 -10.02
N LEU A 29 -5.11 -14.15 -9.92
CA LEU A 29 -6.12 -13.83 -8.91
C LEU A 29 -5.61 -14.10 -7.49
N LEU A 30 -4.89 -15.21 -7.29
CA LEU A 30 -4.31 -15.57 -5.99
C LEU A 30 -3.23 -14.58 -5.56
N ALA A 31 -2.39 -14.11 -6.49
CA ALA A 31 -1.39 -13.08 -6.24
C ALA A 31 -2.03 -11.74 -5.83
N TYR A 32 -3.08 -11.30 -6.53
CA TYR A 32 -3.83 -10.10 -6.16
C TYR A 32 -4.51 -10.21 -4.81
N LEU A 33 -5.07 -11.39 -4.49
CA LEU A 33 -5.74 -11.63 -3.22
C LEU A 33 -4.74 -11.63 -2.06
N PHE A 34 -3.54 -12.18 -2.29
CA PHE A 34 -2.45 -12.13 -1.31
C PHE A 34 -1.92 -10.71 -1.10
N ALA A 35 -1.67 -9.96 -2.18
CA ALA A 35 -1.29 -8.55 -2.08
C ALA A 35 -2.36 -7.70 -1.37
N GLY A 36 -3.64 -7.96 -1.68
CA GLY A 36 -4.78 -7.35 -1.00
C GLY A 36 -4.84 -7.69 0.48
N ALA A 37 -4.57 -8.94 0.86
CA ALA A 37 -4.55 -9.36 2.26
C ALA A 37 -3.45 -8.65 3.07
N ILE A 38 -2.26 -8.46 2.48
CA ILE A 38 -1.18 -7.69 3.10
C ILE A 38 -1.62 -6.23 3.29
N MET A 39 -2.20 -5.61 2.26
CA MET A 39 -2.70 -4.23 2.37
C MET A 39 -3.82 -4.08 3.40
N LEU A 40 -4.71 -5.06 3.50
CA LEU A 40 -5.76 -5.05 4.54
C LEU A 40 -5.14 -5.13 5.93
N ALA A 41 -4.17 -6.01 6.15
CA ALA A 41 -3.48 -6.13 7.43
C ALA A 41 -2.77 -4.82 7.81
N THR A 42 -2.08 -4.17 6.87
CA THR A 42 -1.42 -2.88 7.15
C THR A 42 -2.43 -1.79 7.50
N MET A 43 -3.57 -1.72 6.79
CA MET A 43 -4.60 -0.72 7.06
C MET A 43 -5.33 -0.94 8.38
N MET A 44 -5.49 -2.20 8.80
CA MET A 44 -6.03 -2.54 10.13
C MET A 44 -5.09 -2.03 11.24
N CYS A 45 -3.78 -2.29 11.14
CA CYS A 45 -2.80 -1.78 12.11
C CYS A 45 -2.78 -0.24 12.14
N LEU A 46 -2.88 0.40 10.97
CA LEU A 46 -2.91 1.86 10.87
C LEU A 46 -4.20 2.44 11.47
N GLY A 47 -5.31 1.72 11.33
CA GLY A 47 -6.60 2.04 11.93
C GLY A 47 -6.53 2.04 13.46
N GLU A 48 -5.98 0.99 14.07
CA GLU A 48 -5.78 0.92 15.53
C GLU A 48 -4.93 2.08 16.03
N LEU A 49 -3.85 2.40 15.31
CA LEU A 49 -2.98 3.52 15.64
C LEU A 49 -3.71 4.88 15.54
N SER A 50 -4.57 5.04 14.53
CA SER A 50 -5.36 6.26 14.35
C SER A 50 -6.45 6.47 15.42
N CYS A 51 -6.97 5.37 15.99
CA CYS A 51 -7.90 5.43 17.13
C CYS A 51 -7.17 5.72 18.44
N ALA A 52 -5.98 5.16 18.66
CA ALA A 52 -5.20 5.37 19.88
C ALA A 52 -4.61 6.80 19.96
N PHE A 53 -4.16 7.35 18.84
CA PHE A 53 -3.55 8.68 18.74
C PHE A 53 -4.24 9.52 17.66
N PRO A 54 -5.39 10.14 17.94
CA PRO A 54 -6.10 10.92 16.94
C PRO A 54 -5.33 12.20 16.60
N HIS A 55 -4.66 12.22 15.45
CA HIS A 55 -3.94 13.39 14.92
C HIS A 55 -4.56 13.87 13.60
N SER A 56 -4.77 15.18 13.44
CA SER A 56 -5.33 15.81 12.23
C SER A 56 -4.33 15.91 11.05
N GLY A 57 -3.45 14.91 10.88
CA GLY A 57 -2.35 14.91 9.90
C GLY A 57 -2.40 13.73 8.92
N SER A 58 -1.41 13.65 8.02
CA SER A 58 -1.22 12.50 7.12
C SER A 58 -0.86 11.24 7.93
N PHE A 59 -1.22 10.06 7.42
CA PHE A 59 -0.79 8.78 7.99
C PHE A 59 0.74 8.63 8.04
N GLN A 60 1.48 9.38 7.22
CA GLN A 60 2.94 9.46 7.30
C GLN A 60 3.44 9.99 8.65
N HIS A 61 2.64 10.76 9.39
CA HIS A 61 3.00 11.25 10.72
C HIS A 61 3.27 10.10 11.71
N TYR A 62 2.54 8.99 11.59
CA TYR A 62 2.79 7.82 12.42
C TYR A 62 4.13 7.14 12.09
N ALA A 63 4.56 7.14 10.83
CA ALA A 63 5.87 6.65 10.46
C ALA A 63 7.01 7.50 11.06
N LEU A 64 6.81 8.82 11.18
CA LEU A 64 7.76 9.72 11.85
C LEU A 64 7.89 9.44 13.36
N MET A 65 6.80 8.99 13.99
CA MET A 65 6.76 8.79 15.45
C MET A 65 7.37 7.46 15.88
N PHE A 66 7.17 6.39 15.09
CA PHE A 66 7.53 5.03 15.49
C PHE A 66 8.75 4.45 14.74
N MET A 67 9.21 5.07 13.66
CA MET A 67 10.31 4.55 12.84
C MET A 67 11.60 5.35 13.06
N PRO A 68 12.79 4.70 13.12
CA PRO A 68 14.06 5.42 13.23
C PRO A 68 14.35 6.27 11.99
N VAL A 69 15.07 7.38 12.19
CA VAL A 69 15.37 8.40 11.17
C VAL A 69 16.00 7.84 9.89
N THR A 70 16.80 6.78 10.00
CA THR A 70 17.46 6.13 8.84
C THR A 70 16.48 5.42 7.91
N CYS A 71 15.46 4.77 8.46
CA CYS A 71 14.42 4.11 7.66
C CYS A 71 13.48 5.13 7.01
N LEU A 72 13.29 6.28 7.66
CA LEU A 72 12.43 7.34 7.15
C LEU A 72 13.05 8.03 5.93
N GLU A 73 14.35 8.34 5.99
CA GLU A 73 15.09 8.87 4.84
C GLU A 73 14.97 7.93 3.64
N LEU A 74 15.17 6.62 3.87
CA LEU A 74 15.02 5.61 2.83
C LEU A 74 13.60 5.58 2.24
N TYR A 75 12.57 5.66 3.09
CA TYR A 75 11.18 5.76 2.64
C TYR A 75 10.95 7.01 1.79
N HIS A 76 11.52 8.15 2.18
CA HIS A 76 11.37 9.41 1.44
C HIS A 76 12.05 9.33 0.06
N TRP A 77 13.25 8.76 -0.01
CA TRP A 77 13.94 8.50 -1.28
C TRP A 77 13.16 7.56 -2.19
N LEU A 78 12.60 6.48 -1.65
CA LEU A 78 11.76 5.54 -2.41
C LEU A 78 10.48 6.19 -2.91
N ALA A 79 9.87 7.07 -2.13
CA ALA A 79 8.67 7.80 -2.53
C ALA A 79 8.92 8.82 -3.66
N LEU A 80 10.15 9.32 -3.80
CA LEU A 80 10.54 10.22 -4.90
C LEU A 80 10.90 9.48 -6.21
N LEU A 81 11.20 8.18 -6.11
CA LEU A 81 11.59 7.35 -7.26
C LEU A 81 10.40 6.76 -8.02
N VAL A 82 9.20 6.85 -7.46
CA VAL A 82 7.93 6.41 -8.06
C VAL A 82 7.18 7.62 -8.60
#